data_AF-A0A076I0R5-F1
#
_entry.id   AF-A0A076I0R5-F1
#
_cell.length_a   1.000
_cell.length_b   1.000
_cell.length_c   1.000
_cell.angle_alpha   90.00
_cell.angle_beta   90.00
_cell.angle_gamma   90.00
#
_symmetry.space_group_name_H-M   'P 1'
#
loop_
_entity.id
_entity.type
_entity.pdbx_description
1 polymer ?
#
loop_
_entity_poly.entity_id
_entity_poly.type
_entity_poly.pdbx_seq_one_letter_code
_entity_poly.pdbx_strand_id
1 'polypeptide(L)'
;MKEAYLGVIKGACNRVLHFEVDDSINSLLRLLIVEPPKADEVLLITDKFFLYQALWKATLELLYEEFLPLFPYEHTWQMEVTPYTMLLCELTAELATTRELDDLQTLTQITDEQLEFDFQDVAEKTGLTRLGFGNGLANLLPPSLLPRTRREELLLLFRLMNFPPLTELALFQNRYNAALRHQFERLAIAFSAVEKVQAPSFGMPEALRNSYFPVDHELFKRYGLTGFEQEPELTSFKEDFAAIRRLAAANKAHFRDDVICPCCGDKTTIEVPEEVLQYKYLVDNKKLGIAIGLLHLQEFRDNYTQNLAKHLNQFLPELNRIDNPECLILVEGESEEIAIPILAFRKHFILSQRGIQVYNSKSKEKLAADFLTFRAKYPNRKMICLLDSDAKKERDNIERIVKDNKHKYRMVFIEQGTFEDLFELPYAVQTLNELYPDGEEILVSDFDTTKDFLSNVKRIMFQKKQATFDKVAFAKLISLRVDVDQLPTEINQILDIAQDFTRATTYFKNR
;
A
#
# COMPACT_ATOMS: atom_id res chain seq x y z
N MET A 1 5.36 28.56 10.88
CA MET A 1 5.06 28.61 9.43
C MET A 1 5.73 27.46 8.67
N LYS A 2 7.06 27.29 8.71
CA LYS A 2 7.76 26.14 8.07
C LYS A 2 7.26 24.77 8.53
N GLU A 3 7.07 24.57 9.83
CA GLU A 3 6.51 23.32 10.38
C GLU A 3 5.08 23.05 9.91
N ALA A 4 4.30 24.09 9.61
CA ALA A 4 2.93 23.95 9.12
C ALA A 4 2.91 23.37 7.69
N TYR A 5 3.77 23.84 6.78
CA TYR A 5 3.84 23.34 5.40
C TYR A 5 4.37 21.92 5.31
N LEU A 6 5.36 21.56 6.12
CA LEU A 6 5.79 20.15 6.24
C LEU A 6 4.67 19.28 6.81
N GLY A 7 3.87 19.82 7.73
CA GLY A 7 2.63 19.21 8.22
C GLY A 7 1.59 18.98 7.13
N VAL A 8 1.40 19.95 6.22
CA VAL A 8 0.51 19.83 5.04
C VAL A 8 0.96 18.67 4.15
N ILE A 9 2.24 18.63 3.78
CA ILE A 9 2.80 17.57 2.91
C ILE A 9 2.62 16.20 3.56
N LYS A 10 3.07 16.06 4.81
CA LYS A 10 2.98 14.80 5.54
C LYS A 10 1.54 14.35 5.73
N GLY A 11 0.65 15.26 6.13
CA GLY A 11 -0.77 14.97 6.35
C GLY A 11 -1.46 14.50 5.07
N ALA A 12 -1.24 15.19 3.95
CA ALA A 12 -1.84 14.83 2.67
C ALA A 12 -1.29 13.51 2.11
N CYS A 13 0.02 13.31 2.12
CA CYS A 13 0.61 12.05 1.64
C CYS A 13 0.19 10.85 2.50
N ASN A 14 0.05 11.01 3.82
CA ASN A 14 -0.44 9.94 4.70
C ASN A 14 -1.89 9.57 4.38
N ARG A 15 -2.76 10.55 4.14
CA ARG A 15 -4.15 10.30 3.76
C ARG A 15 -4.26 9.50 2.46
N VAL A 16 -3.48 9.86 1.45
CA VAL A 16 -3.41 9.08 0.20
C VAL A 16 -2.93 7.66 0.45
N LEU A 17 -1.90 7.48 1.28
CA LEU A 17 -1.38 6.16 1.65
C LEU A 17 -2.43 5.29 2.37
N HIS A 18 -3.29 5.90 3.18
CA HIS A 18 -4.34 5.24 3.93
C HIS A 18 -5.69 5.20 3.21
N PHE A 19 -5.74 5.61 1.93
CA PHE A 19 -6.97 5.67 1.14
C PHE A 19 -8.05 6.62 1.72
N GLU A 20 -7.65 7.58 2.57
CA GLU A 20 -8.51 8.58 3.21
C GLU A 20 -8.50 9.90 2.41
N VAL A 21 -8.76 9.81 1.10
CA VAL A 21 -8.57 10.96 0.19
C VAL A 21 -9.79 11.87 0.09
N ASP A 22 -11.01 11.33 0.19
CA ASP A 22 -12.25 12.04 -0.14
C ASP A 22 -12.59 13.23 0.80
N ASP A 23 -11.82 13.44 1.88
CA ASP A 23 -11.95 14.57 2.81
C ASP A 23 -10.69 15.47 2.89
N SER A 24 -9.72 15.26 1.99
CA SER A 24 -8.39 15.87 2.08
C SER A 24 -8.42 17.40 1.98
N ILE A 25 -9.26 17.96 1.10
CA ILE A 25 -9.41 19.42 0.98
C ILE A 25 -9.94 19.99 2.32
N ASN A 26 -11.05 19.44 2.81
CA ASN A 26 -11.69 19.91 4.04
C ASN A 26 -10.72 19.79 5.23
N SER A 27 -10.00 18.68 5.33
CA SER A 27 -9.00 18.45 6.37
C SER A 27 -7.86 19.49 6.33
N LEU A 28 -7.35 19.83 5.14
CA LEU A 28 -6.27 20.82 5.01
C LEU A 28 -6.77 22.25 5.23
N LEU A 29 -7.97 22.61 4.78
CA LEU A 29 -8.57 23.92 5.03
C LEU A 29 -8.80 24.16 6.53
N ARG A 30 -9.30 23.16 7.26
CA ARG A 30 -9.51 23.23 8.72
C ARG A 30 -8.23 23.44 9.53
N LEU A 31 -7.06 23.06 9.00
CA LEU A 31 -5.78 23.33 9.65
C LEU A 31 -5.34 24.80 9.56
N LEU A 32 -5.92 25.56 8.64
CA LEU A 32 -5.46 26.91 8.30
C LEU A 32 -6.52 27.99 8.60
N ILE A 33 -7.80 27.63 8.61
CA ILE A 33 -8.91 28.55 8.91
C ILE A 33 -9.27 28.45 10.39
N VAL A 34 -9.03 29.52 11.14
CA VAL A 34 -9.46 29.66 12.54
C VAL A 34 -10.98 29.88 12.55
N GLU A 35 -11.73 28.99 13.22
CA GLU A 35 -13.21 28.84 13.20
C GLU A 35 -13.82 28.14 11.97
N PRO A 36 -13.49 26.86 11.74
CA PRO A 36 -13.93 26.10 10.56
C PRO A 36 -15.41 25.66 10.44
N PRO A 37 -16.25 25.52 11.49
CA PRO A 37 -17.52 24.77 11.34
C PRO A 37 -18.56 25.45 10.43
N LYS A 38 -18.35 26.70 9.98
CA LYS A 38 -19.24 27.37 9.02
C LYS A 38 -18.76 27.32 7.56
N ALA A 39 -17.48 27.03 7.31
CA ALA A 39 -16.94 27.05 5.94
C ALA A 39 -17.40 25.83 5.13
N ASP A 40 -17.47 24.66 5.79
CA ASP A 40 -17.91 23.41 5.17
C ASP A 40 -19.39 23.44 4.73
N GLU A 41 -20.19 24.32 5.33
CA GLU A 41 -21.63 24.47 5.08
C GLU A 41 -21.95 25.56 4.02
N VAL A 42 -20.98 26.42 3.68
CA VAL A 42 -21.23 27.63 2.88
C VAL A 42 -20.40 27.66 1.60
N LEU A 43 -19.25 26.96 1.55
CA LEU A 43 -18.40 26.92 0.37
C LEU A 43 -18.75 25.73 -0.53
N LEU A 44 -18.85 25.98 -1.83
CA LEU A 44 -18.91 24.92 -2.83
C LEU A 44 -17.57 24.20 -2.91
N ILE A 45 -17.57 22.94 -3.35
CA ILE A 45 -16.33 22.19 -3.58
C ILE A 45 -15.36 22.90 -4.52
N THR A 46 -15.87 23.64 -5.50
CA THR A 46 -15.06 24.45 -6.42
C THR A 46 -14.33 25.60 -5.72
N ASP A 47 -14.98 26.27 -4.77
CA ASP A 47 -14.35 27.31 -3.94
C ASP A 47 -13.30 26.69 -3.01
N LYS A 48 -13.63 25.56 -2.38
CA LYS A 48 -12.71 24.79 -1.54
C LYS A 48 -11.47 24.37 -2.33
N PHE A 49 -11.65 23.87 -3.55
CA PHE A 49 -10.57 23.45 -4.43
C PHE A 49 -9.71 24.63 -4.92
N PHE A 50 -10.29 25.79 -5.20
CA PHE A 50 -9.52 26.99 -5.52
C PHE A 50 -8.57 27.40 -4.38
N LEU A 51 -9.06 27.40 -3.14
CA LEU A 51 -8.24 27.66 -1.96
C LEU A 51 -7.15 26.59 -1.76
N TYR A 52 -7.52 25.33 -1.99
CA TYR A 52 -6.61 24.19 -1.96
C TYR A 52 -5.46 24.35 -2.97
N GLN A 53 -5.76 24.79 -4.19
CA GLN A 53 -4.75 25.07 -5.21
C GLN A 53 -3.80 26.20 -4.80
N ALA A 54 -4.34 27.30 -4.27
CA ALA A 54 -3.52 28.40 -3.79
C ALA A 54 -2.57 27.96 -2.66
N LEU A 55 -3.06 27.12 -1.74
CA LEU A 55 -2.24 26.56 -0.66
C LEU A 55 -1.10 25.69 -1.19
N TRP A 56 -1.40 24.77 -2.12
CA TRP A 56 -0.40 23.89 -2.69
C TRP A 56 0.63 24.62 -3.53
N LYS A 57 0.20 25.63 -4.30
CA LYS A 57 1.10 26.52 -5.02
C LYS A 57 2.11 27.17 -4.07
N ALA A 58 1.64 27.81 -2.99
CA ALA A 58 2.51 28.44 -2.01
C ALA A 58 3.45 27.43 -1.32
N THR A 59 2.94 26.22 -1.04
CA THR A 59 3.74 25.14 -0.44
C THR A 59 4.87 24.71 -1.37
N LEU A 60 4.60 24.49 -2.66
CA LEU A 60 5.60 24.08 -3.65
C LEU A 60 6.60 25.20 -3.95
N GLU A 61 6.14 26.44 -4.10
CA GLU A 61 7.03 27.62 -4.28
C GLU A 61 8.03 27.72 -3.12
N LEU A 62 7.56 27.61 -1.88
CA LEU A 62 8.43 27.65 -0.70
C LEU A 62 9.43 26.48 -0.67
N LEU A 63 9.00 25.26 -1.04
CA LEU A 63 9.91 24.11 -1.11
C LEU A 63 11.06 24.36 -2.10
N TYR A 64 10.74 24.89 -3.27
CA TYR A 64 11.76 25.19 -4.29
C TYR A 64 12.66 26.34 -3.87
N GLU A 65 12.10 27.43 -3.31
CA GLU A 65 12.89 28.57 -2.82
C GLU A 65 13.91 28.14 -1.75
N GLU A 66 13.49 27.30 -0.81
CA GLU A 66 14.31 26.91 0.34
C GLU A 66 15.31 25.80 0.02
N PHE A 67 14.88 24.76 -0.71
CA PHE A 67 15.67 23.53 -0.89
C PHE A 67 16.29 23.39 -2.28
N LEU A 68 15.78 24.12 -3.27
CA LEU A 68 16.23 24.07 -4.66
C LEU A 68 16.32 25.48 -5.30
N PRO A 69 16.97 26.48 -4.66
CA PRO A 69 16.93 27.88 -5.12
C PRO A 69 17.50 28.11 -6.52
N LEU A 70 18.29 27.16 -7.04
CA LEU A 70 18.86 27.21 -8.40
C LEU A 70 17.90 26.69 -9.48
N PHE A 71 16.77 26.11 -9.08
CA PHE A 71 15.77 25.57 -9.99
C PHE A 71 14.53 26.46 -9.92
N PRO A 72 14.27 27.32 -10.92
CA PRO A 72 13.05 28.11 -10.94
C PRO A 72 11.84 27.18 -10.98
N TYR A 73 10.88 27.43 -10.10
CA TYR A 73 9.62 26.71 -10.07
C TYR A 73 8.56 27.46 -10.86
N GLU A 74 7.96 26.79 -11.82
CA GLU A 74 6.74 27.25 -12.49
C GLU A 74 5.62 26.33 -12.07
N HIS A 75 4.59 26.89 -11.42
CA HIS A 75 3.47 26.09 -10.95
C HIS A 75 2.56 25.68 -12.12
N THR A 76 2.63 24.41 -12.49
CA THR A 76 1.88 23.84 -13.63
C THR A 76 0.73 22.92 -13.22
N TRP A 77 0.56 22.65 -11.93
CA TRP A 77 -0.45 21.73 -11.44
C TRP A 77 -1.85 22.34 -11.51
N GLN A 78 -2.78 21.60 -12.12
CA GLN A 78 -4.20 21.95 -12.17
C GLN A 78 -5.02 20.97 -11.33
N MET A 79 -4.82 19.65 -11.52
CA MET A 79 -5.44 18.60 -10.74
C MET A 79 -4.62 17.33 -10.91
N GLU A 80 -4.62 16.46 -9.91
CA GLU A 80 -3.86 15.20 -9.96
C GLU A 80 -4.67 14.09 -10.63
N VAL A 81 -4.57 13.99 -11.96
CA VAL A 81 -5.21 12.94 -12.76
C VAL A 81 -4.13 12.03 -13.33
N THR A 82 -4.00 10.85 -12.73
CA THR A 82 -3.01 9.83 -13.10
C THR A 82 -3.68 8.45 -13.03
N PRO A 83 -3.08 7.41 -13.62
CA PRO A 83 -3.61 6.04 -13.49
C PRO A 83 -3.71 5.62 -12.02
N TYR A 84 -2.78 6.09 -11.18
CA TYR A 84 -2.81 5.83 -9.75
C TYR A 84 -3.99 6.53 -9.06
N THR A 85 -4.25 7.82 -9.32
CA THR A 85 -5.39 8.49 -8.70
C THR A 85 -6.74 7.96 -9.19
N MET A 86 -6.83 7.54 -10.45
CA MET A 86 -8.00 6.81 -10.97
C MET A 86 -8.20 5.46 -10.27
N LEU A 87 -7.13 4.67 -10.12
CA LEU A 87 -7.16 3.42 -9.36
C LEU A 87 -7.63 3.65 -7.92
N LEU A 88 -7.14 4.69 -7.24
CA LEU A 88 -7.58 5.01 -5.89
C LEU A 88 -9.07 5.37 -5.85
N CYS A 89 -9.57 6.12 -6.84
CA CYS A 89 -11.00 6.38 -6.96
C CYS A 89 -11.81 5.09 -7.15
N GLU A 90 -11.35 4.12 -7.95
CA GLU A 90 -12.01 2.83 -8.10
C GLU A 90 -12.02 2.02 -6.80
N LEU A 91 -10.87 1.94 -6.12
CA LEU A 91 -10.71 1.16 -4.89
C LEU A 91 -11.53 1.70 -3.72
N THR A 92 -11.76 3.02 -3.66
CA THR A 92 -12.54 3.65 -2.59
C THR A 92 -13.95 4.05 -3.02
N ALA A 93 -14.45 3.53 -4.15
CA ALA A 93 -15.77 3.89 -4.67
C ALA A 93 -16.91 3.63 -3.67
N GLU A 94 -16.83 2.58 -2.86
CA GLU A 94 -17.82 2.25 -1.83
C GLU A 94 -17.82 3.23 -0.64
N LEU A 95 -16.71 3.94 -0.43
CA LEU A 95 -16.56 4.95 0.62
C LEU A 95 -16.96 6.36 0.13
N ALA A 96 -17.20 6.50 -1.18
CA ALA A 96 -17.48 7.79 -1.79
C ALA A 96 -18.80 8.36 -1.26
N THR A 97 -18.76 9.62 -0.85
CA THR A 97 -19.96 10.34 -0.39
C THR A 97 -20.55 11.19 -1.53
N THR A 98 -21.88 11.32 -1.57
CA THR A 98 -22.55 12.27 -2.47
C THR A 98 -22.65 13.68 -1.88
N ARG A 99 -22.14 13.88 -0.66
CA ARG A 99 -22.35 15.10 0.13
C ARG A 99 -21.99 16.38 -0.63
N GLU A 100 -20.81 16.46 -1.24
CA GLU A 100 -20.38 17.68 -1.94
C GLU A 100 -21.26 17.98 -3.16
N LEU A 101 -21.83 16.95 -3.81
CA LEU A 101 -22.79 17.12 -4.88
C LEU A 101 -24.15 17.58 -4.34
N ASP A 102 -24.62 16.98 -3.24
CA ASP A 102 -25.88 17.34 -2.59
C ASP A 102 -25.83 18.79 -2.05
N ASP A 103 -24.70 19.18 -1.46
CA ASP A 103 -24.41 20.55 -1.00
C ASP A 103 -24.41 21.52 -2.18
N LEU A 104 -23.79 21.15 -3.31
CA LEU A 104 -23.81 21.94 -4.54
C LEU A 104 -25.23 22.14 -5.06
N GLN A 105 -26.03 21.08 -5.18
CA GLN A 105 -27.43 21.17 -5.64
C GLN A 105 -28.26 22.04 -4.70
N THR A 106 -28.06 21.93 -3.39
CA THR A 106 -28.78 22.72 -2.38
C THR A 106 -28.42 24.21 -2.45
N LEU A 107 -27.13 24.54 -2.53
CA LEU A 107 -26.65 25.92 -2.51
C LEU A 107 -26.90 26.66 -3.83
N THR A 108 -26.88 25.95 -4.96
CA THR A 108 -27.04 26.54 -6.30
C THR A 108 -28.45 26.37 -6.90
N GLN A 109 -29.30 25.56 -6.27
CA GLN A 109 -30.63 25.19 -6.75
C GLN A 109 -30.62 24.48 -8.12
N ILE A 110 -29.51 23.82 -8.48
CA ILE A 110 -29.36 23.05 -9.71
C ILE A 110 -30.09 21.71 -9.58
N THR A 111 -30.96 21.40 -10.54
CA THR A 111 -31.69 20.12 -10.59
C THR A 111 -30.88 19.04 -11.31
N ASP A 112 -31.20 17.76 -11.09
CA ASP A 112 -30.61 16.64 -11.84
C ASP A 112 -30.87 16.76 -13.36
N GLU A 113 -32.01 17.34 -13.76
CA GLU A 113 -32.32 17.57 -15.18
C GLU A 113 -31.37 18.60 -15.80
N GLN A 114 -31.08 19.70 -15.09
CA GLN A 114 -30.08 20.68 -15.52
C GLN A 114 -28.68 20.08 -15.56
N LEU A 115 -28.36 19.21 -14.60
CA LEU A 115 -27.09 18.49 -14.56
C LEU A 115 -26.83 17.67 -15.82
N GLU A 116 -27.82 16.90 -16.25
CA GLU A 116 -27.68 15.97 -17.37
C GLU A 116 -27.82 16.67 -18.73
N PHE A 117 -28.69 17.68 -18.85
CA PHE A 117 -29.05 18.27 -20.14
C PHE A 117 -28.54 19.70 -20.37
N ASP A 118 -28.10 20.41 -19.32
CA ASP A 118 -27.59 21.79 -19.41
C ASP A 118 -26.29 21.96 -18.60
N PHE A 119 -25.36 21.02 -18.80
CA PHE A 119 -24.10 20.97 -18.03
C PHE A 119 -23.27 22.26 -18.13
N GLN A 120 -23.37 23.00 -19.24
CA GLN A 120 -22.58 24.22 -19.37
C GLN A 120 -23.07 25.36 -18.46
N ASP A 121 -24.38 25.54 -18.31
CA ASP A 121 -24.93 26.48 -17.31
C ASP A 121 -24.52 26.05 -15.90
N VAL A 122 -24.55 24.74 -15.62
CA VAL A 122 -24.06 24.17 -14.35
C VAL A 122 -22.59 24.52 -14.12
N ALA A 123 -21.73 24.31 -15.12
CA ALA A 123 -20.30 24.56 -15.00
C ALA A 123 -19.96 26.05 -14.80
N GLU A 124 -20.75 26.95 -15.41
CA GLU A 124 -20.63 28.40 -15.19
C GLU A 124 -21.08 28.82 -13.79
N LYS A 125 -22.25 28.36 -13.33
CA LYS A 125 -22.83 28.70 -12.02
C LYS A 125 -22.00 28.18 -10.86
N THR A 126 -21.41 26.99 -11.02
CA THR A 126 -20.58 26.34 -10.00
C THR A 126 -19.12 26.77 -10.04
N GLY A 127 -18.71 27.55 -11.06
CA GLY A 127 -17.34 28.03 -11.20
C GLY A 127 -16.36 27.00 -11.79
N LEU A 128 -16.83 25.82 -12.21
CA LEU A 128 -16.01 24.80 -12.88
C LEU A 128 -15.29 25.36 -14.12
N THR A 129 -15.96 26.21 -14.90
CA THR A 129 -15.36 26.85 -16.07
C THR A 129 -14.12 27.69 -15.71
N ARG A 130 -14.14 28.38 -14.57
CA ARG A 130 -12.99 29.19 -14.10
C ARG A 130 -11.80 28.33 -13.67
N LEU A 131 -12.07 27.11 -13.22
CA LEU A 131 -11.07 26.12 -12.85
C LEU A 131 -10.55 25.31 -14.06
N GLY A 132 -11.10 25.53 -15.25
CA GLY A 132 -10.73 24.79 -16.47
C GLY A 132 -11.51 23.51 -16.71
N PHE A 133 -12.56 23.24 -15.92
CA PHE A 133 -13.40 22.03 -15.99
C PHE A 133 -14.77 22.28 -16.62
N GLY A 134 -14.89 23.28 -17.50
CA GLY A 134 -16.16 23.62 -18.16
C GLY A 134 -16.75 22.48 -19.01
N ASN A 135 -15.89 21.61 -19.54
CA ASN A 135 -16.28 20.41 -20.29
C ASN A 135 -16.26 19.13 -19.44
N GLY A 136 -16.21 19.26 -18.11
CA GLY A 136 -16.06 18.13 -17.19
C GLY A 136 -14.69 17.46 -17.32
N LEU A 137 -14.68 16.14 -17.38
CA LEU A 137 -13.49 15.28 -17.42
C LEU A 137 -13.02 14.96 -18.85
N ALA A 138 -13.75 15.38 -19.89
CA ALA A 138 -13.45 15.04 -21.29
C ALA A 138 -12.07 15.49 -21.78
N ASN A 139 -11.49 16.53 -21.16
CA ASN A 139 -10.14 17.01 -21.50
C ASN A 139 -9.03 16.29 -20.71
N LEU A 140 -9.39 15.49 -19.71
CA LEU A 140 -8.48 14.87 -18.75
C LEU A 140 -8.45 13.36 -18.85
N LEU A 141 -9.57 12.75 -19.23
CA LEU A 141 -9.73 11.30 -19.33
C LEU A 141 -10.00 10.87 -20.78
N PRO A 142 -9.50 9.70 -21.19
CA PRO A 142 -9.89 9.11 -22.47
C PRO A 142 -11.39 8.76 -22.46
N PRO A 143 -12.07 8.73 -23.64
CA PRO A 143 -13.49 8.46 -23.72
C PRO A 143 -13.94 7.16 -23.05
N SER A 144 -13.07 6.15 -23.02
CA SER A 144 -13.32 4.85 -22.37
C SER A 144 -13.46 4.92 -20.84
N LEU A 145 -12.91 5.97 -20.22
CA LEU A 145 -12.95 6.18 -18.77
C LEU A 145 -13.95 7.26 -18.34
N LEU A 146 -14.66 7.89 -19.29
CA LEU A 146 -15.68 8.87 -18.95
C LEU A 146 -16.91 8.17 -18.36
N PRO A 147 -17.44 8.66 -17.22
CA PRO A 147 -18.70 8.14 -16.68
C PRO A 147 -19.87 8.32 -17.64
N ARG A 148 -20.93 7.54 -17.43
CA ARG A 148 -22.08 7.50 -18.37
C ARG A 148 -23.03 8.67 -18.16
N THR A 149 -23.11 9.17 -16.94
CA THR A 149 -23.98 10.30 -16.55
C THR A 149 -23.15 11.48 -16.08
N ARG A 150 -23.67 12.70 -16.23
CA ARG A 150 -23.00 13.92 -15.72
C ARG A 150 -22.94 13.91 -14.20
N ARG A 151 -23.91 13.29 -13.53
CA ARG A 151 -23.87 13.05 -12.09
C ARG A 151 -22.65 12.25 -11.67
N GLU A 152 -22.41 11.09 -12.28
CA GLU A 152 -21.24 10.26 -11.99
C GLU A 152 -19.94 10.98 -12.35
N GLU A 153 -19.92 11.74 -13.45
CA GLU A 153 -18.77 12.54 -13.86
C GLU A 153 -18.39 13.61 -12.83
N LEU A 154 -19.37 14.33 -12.28
CA LEU A 154 -19.11 15.30 -11.22
C LEU A 154 -18.65 14.65 -9.93
N LEU A 155 -19.24 13.51 -9.54
CA LEU A 155 -18.78 12.76 -8.38
C LEU A 155 -17.31 12.34 -8.55
N LEU A 156 -16.93 11.83 -9.72
CA LEU A 156 -15.53 11.49 -10.00
C LEU A 156 -14.63 12.73 -10.00
N LEU A 157 -15.06 13.84 -10.62
CA LEU A 157 -14.32 15.09 -10.64
C LEU A 157 -14.05 15.61 -9.21
N PHE A 158 -15.06 15.58 -8.35
CA PHE A 158 -14.96 16.03 -6.95
C PHE A 158 -14.01 15.17 -6.13
N ARG A 159 -13.96 13.86 -6.41
CA ARG A 159 -12.97 12.97 -5.82
C ARG A 159 -11.56 13.27 -6.33
N LEU A 160 -11.41 13.50 -7.63
CA LEU A 160 -10.11 13.88 -8.23
C LEU A 160 -9.57 15.22 -7.70
N MET A 161 -10.45 16.18 -7.39
CA MET A 161 -10.08 17.45 -6.76
C MET A 161 -9.42 17.26 -5.39
N ASN A 162 -9.73 16.17 -4.68
CA ASN A 162 -9.19 15.95 -3.34
C ASN A 162 -7.72 15.52 -3.31
N PHE A 163 -7.16 15.08 -4.44
CA PHE A 163 -5.76 14.63 -4.45
C PHE A 163 -4.78 15.82 -4.38
N PRO A 164 -3.73 15.72 -3.55
CA PRO A 164 -2.62 16.68 -3.57
C PRO A 164 -1.81 16.54 -4.87
N PRO A 165 -0.91 17.49 -5.18
CA PRO A 165 -0.05 17.47 -6.36
C PRO A 165 1.08 16.44 -6.25
N LEU A 166 0.73 15.15 -6.24
CA LEU A 166 1.65 14.02 -6.03
C LEU A 166 2.77 14.01 -7.08
N THR A 167 2.44 14.27 -8.35
CA THR A 167 3.44 14.31 -9.44
C THR A 167 4.45 15.44 -9.26
N GLU A 168 4.02 16.64 -8.84
CA GLU A 168 4.91 17.77 -8.56
C GLU A 168 5.81 17.51 -7.35
N LEU A 169 5.27 16.89 -6.29
CA LEU A 169 6.03 16.51 -5.11
C LEU A 169 7.10 15.46 -5.43
N ALA A 170 6.76 14.47 -6.27
CA ALA A 170 7.72 13.48 -6.75
C ALA A 170 8.82 14.13 -7.62
N LEU A 171 8.46 15.09 -8.47
CA LEU A 171 9.42 15.86 -9.26
C LEU A 171 10.38 16.67 -8.36
N PHE A 172 9.84 17.37 -7.37
CA PHE A 172 10.62 18.07 -6.36
C PHE A 172 11.58 17.11 -5.65
N GLN A 173 11.10 15.98 -5.15
CA GLN A 173 11.92 14.99 -4.46
C GLN A 173 13.06 14.46 -5.34
N ASN A 174 12.79 14.17 -6.61
CA ASN A 174 13.81 13.72 -7.56
C ASN A 174 14.88 14.79 -7.79
N ARG A 175 14.48 16.05 -7.99
CA ARG A 175 15.41 17.18 -8.17
C ARG A 175 16.23 17.43 -6.91
N TYR A 176 15.60 17.36 -5.74
CA TYR A 176 16.26 17.49 -4.44
C TYR A 176 17.32 16.41 -4.24
N ASN A 177 16.96 15.15 -4.47
CA ASN A 177 17.88 14.02 -4.39
C ASN A 177 19.05 14.16 -5.38
N ALA A 178 18.80 14.61 -6.61
CA ALA A 178 19.84 14.85 -7.61
C ALA A 178 20.79 16.00 -7.21
N ALA A 179 20.23 17.12 -6.73
CA ALA A 179 21.00 18.26 -6.23
C ALA A 179 21.88 17.85 -5.04
N LEU A 180 21.33 17.07 -4.11
CA LEU A 180 22.05 16.56 -2.95
C LEU A 180 23.21 15.63 -3.37
N ARG A 181 22.95 14.66 -4.27
CA ARG A 181 24.00 13.78 -4.80
C ARG A 181 25.14 14.58 -5.44
N HIS A 182 24.81 15.55 -6.28
CA HIS A 182 25.81 16.40 -6.92
C HIS A 182 26.61 17.23 -5.90
N GLN A 183 25.99 17.74 -4.84
CA GLN A 183 26.71 18.43 -3.76
C GLN A 183 27.67 17.49 -3.02
N PHE A 184 27.23 16.27 -2.68
CA PHE A 184 28.06 15.25 -2.04
C PHE A 184 29.22 14.81 -2.93
N GLU A 185 28.99 14.63 -4.23
CA GLU A 185 30.04 14.31 -5.22
C GLU A 185 31.09 15.42 -5.28
N ARG A 186 30.67 16.69 -5.31
CA ARG A 186 31.58 17.84 -5.28
C ARG A 186 32.39 17.92 -3.99
N LEU A 187 31.77 17.63 -2.84
CA LEU A 187 32.47 17.55 -1.56
C LEU A 187 33.49 16.40 -1.55
N ALA A 188 33.13 15.23 -2.06
CA ALA A 188 34.04 14.10 -2.16
C ALA A 188 35.26 14.39 -3.06
N ILE A 189 35.08 15.16 -4.13
CA ILE A 189 36.18 15.65 -4.98
C ILE A 189 37.05 16.64 -4.20
N ALA A 190 36.44 17.59 -3.48
CA ALA A 190 37.16 18.62 -2.73
C ALA A 190 37.94 18.05 -1.52
N PHE A 191 37.47 16.95 -0.94
CA PHE A 191 38.03 16.31 0.26
C PHE A 191 38.42 14.85 0.00
N SER A 192 39.26 14.60 -1.02
CA SER A 192 39.64 13.25 -1.45
C SER A 192 40.34 12.38 -0.39
N ALA A 193 40.84 12.98 0.69
CA ALA A 193 41.49 12.30 1.81
C ALA A 193 40.52 11.90 2.95
N VAL A 194 39.25 12.34 2.89
CA VAL A 194 38.21 11.99 3.85
C VAL A 194 37.42 10.81 3.31
N GLU A 195 37.01 9.90 4.21
CA GLU A 195 36.16 8.77 3.85
C GLU A 195 34.89 9.26 3.12
N LYS A 196 34.57 8.65 1.99
CA LYS A 196 33.42 9.07 1.16
C LYS A 196 32.14 8.89 1.97
N VAL A 197 31.57 10.01 2.43
CA VAL A 197 30.23 10.00 3.02
C VAL A 197 29.23 9.72 1.91
N GLN A 198 28.50 8.61 2.01
CA GLN A 198 27.45 8.29 1.06
C GLN A 198 26.31 9.31 1.20
N ALA A 199 25.86 9.88 0.08
CA ALA A 199 24.70 10.76 0.10
C ALA A 199 23.50 9.98 0.65
N PRO A 200 22.72 10.54 1.59
CA PRO A 200 21.53 9.88 2.09
C PRO A 200 20.56 9.67 0.93
N SER A 201 20.13 8.42 0.74
CA SER A 201 19.14 8.08 -0.29
C SER A 201 17.77 8.08 0.36
N PHE A 202 17.01 9.16 0.16
CA PHE A 202 15.60 9.19 0.52
C PHE A 202 14.83 8.41 -0.54
N GLY A 203 14.32 7.23 -0.18
CA GLY A 203 13.39 6.48 -1.02
C GLY A 203 12.16 7.33 -1.37
N MET A 204 11.50 7.00 -2.48
CA MET A 204 10.26 7.66 -2.87
C MET A 204 9.07 6.93 -2.24
N PRO A 205 8.21 7.63 -1.46
CA PRO A 205 6.94 7.08 -0.98
C PRO A 205 6.12 6.48 -2.13
N GLU A 206 5.40 5.40 -1.86
CA GLU A 206 4.66 4.65 -2.88
C GLU A 206 3.64 5.50 -3.62
N ALA A 207 2.89 6.35 -2.91
CA ALA A 207 1.95 7.27 -3.54
C ALA A 207 2.61 8.22 -4.54
N LEU A 208 3.77 8.80 -4.18
CA LEU A 208 4.54 9.66 -5.08
C LEU A 208 5.09 8.89 -6.28
N ARG A 209 5.57 7.67 -6.05
CA ARG A 209 6.10 6.80 -7.10
C ARG A 209 5.03 6.46 -8.12
N ASN A 210 3.87 5.99 -7.67
CA ASN A 210 2.83 5.51 -8.57
C ASN A 210 2.15 6.64 -9.35
N SER A 211 2.03 7.83 -8.77
CA SER A 211 1.63 9.03 -9.52
C SER A 211 2.69 9.46 -10.54
N TYR A 212 3.98 9.41 -10.18
CA TYR A 212 5.06 9.91 -11.04
C TYR A 212 5.42 8.98 -12.21
N PHE A 213 5.21 7.67 -12.07
CA PHE A 213 5.48 6.66 -13.08
C PHE A 213 4.17 6.06 -13.62
N PRO A 214 3.45 6.78 -14.50
CA PRO A 214 2.15 6.35 -15.01
C PRO A 214 2.23 5.16 -15.97
N VAL A 215 3.40 4.91 -16.57
CA VAL A 215 3.64 3.78 -17.48
C VAL A 215 4.61 2.83 -16.79
N ASP A 216 4.15 1.62 -16.47
CA ASP A 216 5.02 0.58 -15.94
C ASP A 216 5.99 0.06 -17.02
N HIS A 217 7.18 -0.39 -16.59
CA HIS A 217 8.19 -0.87 -17.52
C HIS A 217 7.76 -2.14 -18.27
N GLU A 218 6.98 -3.03 -17.65
CA GLU A 218 6.45 -4.22 -18.32
C GLU A 218 5.40 -3.85 -19.38
N LEU A 219 4.64 -2.77 -19.15
CA LEU A 219 3.76 -2.20 -20.16
C LEU A 219 4.58 -1.66 -21.34
N PHE A 220 5.64 -0.89 -21.07
CA PHE A 220 6.53 -0.38 -22.11
C PHE A 220 7.22 -1.50 -22.90
N LYS A 221 7.67 -2.59 -22.25
CA LYS A 221 8.26 -3.74 -22.96
C LYS A 221 7.31 -4.39 -23.95
N ARG A 222 6.02 -4.45 -23.60
CA ARG A 222 5.01 -5.11 -24.42
C ARG A 222 4.70 -4.34 -25.70
N TYR A 223 4.46 -3.03 -25.57
CA TYR A 223 4.02 -2.20 -26.69
C TYR A 223 5.18 -1.45 -27.36
N GLY A 224 6.15 -1.03 -26.57
CA GLY A 224 7.19 -0.09 -26.99
C GLY A 224 6.62 1.26 -27.42
N LEU A 225 7.50 2.17 -27.81
CA LEU A 225 7.09 3.50 -28.26
C LEU A 225 6.23 3.44 -29.54
N THR A 226 6.54 2.50 -30.43
CA THR A 226 5.82 2.32 -31.70
C THR A 226 4.43 1.73 -31.51
N GLY A 227 4.24 0.82 -30.55
CA GLY A 227 2.91 0.29 -30.23
C GLY A 227 1.99 1.39 -29.69
N PHE A 228 2.47 2.19 -28.74
CA PHE A 228 1.68 3.31 -28.21
C PHE A 228 1.33 4.36 -29.27
N GLU A 229 2.25 4.67 -30.21
CA GLU A 229 1.98 5.65 -31.27
C GLU A 229 0.89 5.18 -32.26
N GLN A 230 0.63 3.87 -32.34
CA GLN A 230 -0.43 3.33 -33.20
C GLN A 230 -1.83 3.47 -32.59
N GLU A 231 -1.93 3.78 -31.30
CA GLU A 231 -3.22 3.96 -30.63
C GLU A 231 -3.92 5.24 -31.13
N PRO A 232 -5.15 5.15 -31.66
CA PRO A 232 -5.88 6.30 -32.20
C PRO A 232 -6.01 7.48 -31.24
N GLU A 233 -6.22 7.18 -29.95
CA GLU A 233 -6.40 8.12 -28.83
C GLU A 233 -5.15 8.97 -28.56
N LEU A 234 -3.98 8.53 -29.02
CA LEU A 234 -2.69 9.21 -28.79
C LEU A 234 -2.20 10.00 -30.02
N THR A 235 -3.05 10.17 -31.05
CA THR A 235 -2.69 10.88 -32.29
C THR A 235 -2.21 12.32 -32.05
N SER A 236 -2.72 12.99 -31.02
CA SER A 236 -2.32 14.36 -30.64
C SER A 236 -0.86 14.46 -30.15
N PHE A 237 -0.25 13.34 -29.75
CA PHE A 237 1.11 13.27 -29.20
C PHE A 237 2.18 12.84 -30.21
N LYS A 238 1.88 12.85 -31.52
CA LYS A 238 2.84 12.46 -32.57
C LYS A 238 4.18 13.19 -32.48
N GLU A 239 4.16 14.48 -32.15
CA GLU A 239 5.39 15.28 -32.02
C GLU A 239 6.21 14.86 -30.79
N ASP A 240 5.56 14.50 -29.69
CA ASP A 240 6.20 13.99 -28.48
C ASP A 240 6.90 12.65 -28.73
N PHE A 241 6.24 11.71 -29.43
CA PHE A 241 6.84 10.45 -29.83
C PHE A 241 8.09 10.67 -30.71
N ALA A 242 7.99 11.57 -31.70
CA ALA A 242 9.13 11.93 -32.55
C ALA A 242 10.26 12.62 -31.77
N ALA A 243 9.94 13.45 -30.78
CA ALA A 243 10.91 14.08 -29.91
C ALA A 243 11.66 13.05 -29.05
N ILE A 244 10.95 12.08 -28.46
CA ILE A 244 11.54 10.99 -27.67
C ILE A 244 12.53 10.19 -28.51
N ARG A 245 12.16 9.80 -29.74
CA ARG A 245 13.08 9.06 -30.64
C ARG A 245 14.34 9.86 -30.96
N ARG A 246 14.19 11.16 -31.26
CA ARG A 246 15.34 12.05 -31.54
C ARG A 246 16.27 12.16 -30.33
N LEU A 247 15.71 12.33 -29.14
CA LEU A 247 16.50 12.41 -27.90
C LEU A 247 17.22 11.09 -27.59
N ALA A 248 16.55 9.95 -27.74
CA ALA A 248 17.14 8.63 -27.55
C ALA A 248 18.32 8.40 -28.51
N ALA A 249 18.12 8.64 -29.81
CA ALA A 249 19.15 8.48 -30.83
C ALA A 249 20.35 9.41 -30.59
N ALA A 250 20.11 10.67 -30.21
CA ALA A 250 21.17 11.64 -29.95
C ALA A 250 22.03 11.30 -28.73
N ASN A 251 21.45 10.64 -27.71
CA ASN A 251 22.13 10.38 -26.45
C ASN A 251 22.70 8.95 -26.33
N LYS A 252 22.30 8.01 -27.20
CA LYS A 252 22.78 6.61 -27.18
C LYS A 252 24.30 6.48 -27.12
N ALA A 253 25.02 7.25 -27.93
CA ALA A 253 26.48 7.20 -28.00
C ALA A 253 27.19 7.63 -26.70
N HIS A 254 26.52 8.37 -25.82
CA HIS A 254 27.09 8.82 -24.54
C HIS A 254 27.08 7.71 -23.47
N PHE A 255 26.31 6.64 -23.68
CA PHE A 255 26.17 5.52 -22.76
C PHE A 255 26.83 4.25 -23.31
N ARG A 256 28.07 4.43 -23.75
CA ARG A 256 28.95 3.37 -24.26
C ARG A 256 30.17 3.27 -23.36
N ASP A 257 30.43 2.08 -22.83
CA ASP A 257 31.62 1.81 -22.04
C ASP A 257 32.33 0.54 -22.53
N ASP A 258 33.64 0.51 -22.36
CA ASP A 258 34.48 -0.61 -22.75
C ASP A 258 34.89 -1.38 -21.49
N VAL A 259 34.37 -2.60 -21.34
CA VAL A 259 34.70 -3.49 -20.23
C VAL A 259 35.62 -4.61 -20.68
N ILE A 260 36.52 -5.03 -19.79
CA ILE A 260 37.35 -6.21 -20.02
C ILE A 260 36.64 -7.41 -19.39
N CYS A 261 36.40 -8.47 -20.19
CA CYS A 261 35.81 -9.69 -19.70
C CYS A 261 36.73 -10.33 -18.65
N PRO A 262 36.26 -10.55 -17.40
CA PRO A 262 37.10 -11.11 -16.34
C PRO A 262 37.45 -12.60 -16.57
N CYS A 263 36.76 -13.28 -17.49
CA CYS A 263 37.00 -14.69 -17.81
C CYS A 263 38.07 -14.88 -18.91
N CYS A 264 37.99 -14.12 -20.01
CA CYS A 264 38.86 -14.31 -21.17
C CYS A 264 39.84 -13.14 -21.45
N GLY A 265 39.69 -12.00 -20.77
CA GLY A 265 40.52 -10.81 -21.00
C GLY A 265 40.18 -10.02 -22.25
N ASP A 266 39.17 -10.43 -23.02
CA ASP A 266 38.73 -9.73 -24.21
C ASP A 266 38.01 -8.42 -23.85
N LYS A 267 38.23 -7.40 -24.68
CA LYS A 267 37.55 -6.11 -24.58
C LYS A 267 36.17 -6.21 -25.22
N THR A 268 35.12 -5.98 -24.44
CA THR A 268 33.73 -5.94 -24.90
C THR A 268 33.19 -4.54 -24.68
N THR A 269 32.60 -3.95 -25.72
CA THR A 269 31.84 -2.72 -25.58
C THR A 269 30.44 -3.05 -25.07
N ILE A 270 30.01 -2.41 -23.99
CA ILE A 270 28.62 -2.41 -23.51
C ILE A 270 27.98 -1.08 -23.92
N GLU A 271 26.82 -1.17 -24.57
CA GLU A 271 25.99 -0.02 -24.94
C GLU A 271 24.63 -0.13 -24.26
N VAL A 272 24.11 0.99 -23.75
CA VAL A 272 22.73 1.02 -23.25
C VAL A 272 21.77 0.86 -24.44
N PRO A 273 20.79 -0.07 -24.39
CA PRO A 273 19.79 -0.23 -25.43
C PRO A 273 19.02 1.06 -25.65
N GLU A 274 18.69 1.36 -26.90
CA GLU A 274 17.99 2.60 -27.25
C GLU A 274 16.61 2.68 -26.59
N GLU A 275 15.95 1.53 -26.44
CA GLU A 275 14.65 1.35 -25.80
C GLU A 275 14.66 1.83 -24.34
N VAL A 276 15.79 1.67 -23.62
CA VAL A 276 15.93 2.16 -22.24
C VAL A 276 15.93 3.69 -22.21
N LEU A 277 16.58 4.33 -23.18
CA LEU A 277 16.56 5.79 -23.32
C LEU A 277 15.19 6.29 -23.75
N GLN A 278 14.54 5.59 -24.68
CA GLN A 278 13.15 5.90 -25.08
C GLN A 278 12.20 5.83 -23.88
N TYR A 279 12.30 4.79 -23.05
CA TYR A 279 11.52 4.68 -21.82
C TYR A 279 11.83 5.82 -20.84
N LYS A 280 13.11 6.15 -20.63
CA LYS A 280 13.51 7.27 -19.77
C LYS A 280 12.88 8.59 -20.22
N TYR A 281 12.97 8.91 -21.51
CA TYR A 281 12.40 10.15 -22.06
C TYR A 281 10.87 10.13 -22.10
N LEU A 282 10.25 8.95 -22.24
CA LEU A 282 8.82 8.79 -22.07
C LEU A 282 8.38 9.13 -20.64
N VAL A 283 9.09 8.59 -19.64
CA VAL A 283 8.82 8.90 -18.23
C VAL A 283 9.00 10.40 -17.94
N ASP A 284 9.94 11.08 -18.61
CA ASP A 284 10.12 12.52 -18.47
C ASP A 284 9.00 13.33 -19.14
N ASN A 285 8.37 12.80 -20.20
CA ASN A 285 7.20 13.42 -20.83
C ASN A 285 5.91 13.05 -20.08
N LYS A 286 5.62 13.80 -19.01
CA LYS A 286 4.50 13.50 -18.09
C LYS A 286 3.13 13.50 -18.76
N LYS A 287 2.87 14.43 -19.68
CA LYS A 287 1.57 14.49 -20.36
C LYS A 287 1.32 13.23 -21.19
N LEU A 288 2.29 12.83 -22.01
CA LEU A 288 2.20 11.61 -22.80
C LEU A 288 2.16 10.36 -21.91
N GLY A 289 3.02 10.29 -20.90
CA GLY A 289 3.05 9.17 -19.97
C GLY A 289 1.72 8.96 -19.24
N ILE A 290 1.08 10.03 -18.76
CA ILE A 290 -0.24 9.98 -18.12
C ILE A 290 -1.30 9.52 -19.13
N ALA A 291 -1.30 10.07 -20.35
CA ALA A 291 -2.26 9.67 -21.39
C ALA A 291 -2.17 8.17 -21.72
N ILE A 292 -0.96 7.64 -21.90
CA ILE A 292 -0.74 6.20 -22.11
C ILE A 292 -1.20 5.40 -20.90
N GLY A 293 -0.79 5.80 -19.69
CA GLY A 293 -1.15 5.08 -18.48
C GLY A 293 -2.66 5.01 -18.24
N LEU A 294 -3.40 6.08 -18.57
CA LEU A 294 -4.86 6.12 -18.47
C LEU A 294 -5.52 5.23 -19.54
N LEU A 295 -4.98 5.20 -20.76
CA LEU A 295 -5.47 4.31 -21.81
C LEU A 295 -5.31 2.82 -21.42
N HIS A 296 -4.23 2.49 -20.72
CA HIS A 296 -3.91 1.15 -20.20
C HIS A 296 -4.16 1.03 -18.69
N LEU A 297 -5.22 1.65 -18.18
CA LEU A 297 -5.53 1.67 -16.74
C LEU A 297 -5.70 0.26 -16.16
N GLN A 298 -6.31 -0.65 -16.94
CA GLN A 298 -6.52 -2.03 -16.49
C GLN A 298 -5.18 -2.75 -16.26
N GLU A 299 -4.22 -2.62 -17.19
CA GLU A 299 -2.88 -3.18 -17.01
C GLU A 299 -2.12 -2.51 -15.87
N PHE A 300 -2.29 -1.20 -15.67
CA PHE A 300 -1.74 -0.50 -14.51
C PHE A 300 -2.27 -1.11 -13.21
N ARG A 301 -3.58 -1.34 -13.11
CA ARG A 301 -4.22 -1.98 -11.95
C ARG A 301 -3.69 -3.38 -11.71
N ASP A 302 -3.59 -4.19 -12.76
CA ASP A 302 -3.14 -5.57 -12.66
C ASP A 302 -1.68 -5.62 -12.18
N ASN A 303 -0.82 -4.76 -12.74
CA ASN A 303 0.57 -4.63 -12.32
C ASN A 303 0.68 -4.14 -10.86
N TYR A 304 -0.10 -3.14 -10.47
CA TYR A 304 -0.14 -2.64 -9.08
C TYR A 304 -0.54 -3.75 -8.12
N THR A 305 -1.61 -4.48 -8.42
CA THR A 305 -2.13 -5.58 -7.60
C THR A 305 -1.11 -6.71 -7.47
N GLN A 306 -0.47 -7.09 -8.57
CA GLN A 306 0.59 -8.12 -8.56
C GLN A 306 1.80 -7.69 -7.75
N ASN A 307 2.23 -6.43 -7.89
CA ASN A 307 3.35 -5.88 -7.12
C ASN A 307 3.03 -5.83 -5.63
N LEU A 308 1.83 -5.37 -5.26
CA LEU A 308 1.37 -5.35 -3.87
C LEU A 308 1.32 -6.77 -3.28
N ALA A 309 0.74 -7.72 -4.01
CA ALA A 309 0.68 -9.12 -3.59
C ALA A 309 2.08 -9.71 -3.42
N LYS A 310 3.01 -9.41 -4.32
CA LYS A 310 4.42 -9.83 -4.23
C LYS A 310 5.10 -9.24 -3.00
N HIS A 311 4.98 -7.93 -2.76
CA HIS A 311 5.58 -7.28 -1.60
C HIS A 311 4.97 -7.79 -0.28
N LEU A 312 3.65 -7.97 -0.23
CA LEU A 312 2.99 -8.57 0.92
C LEU A 312 3.54 -9.98 1.18
N ASN A 313 3.64 -10.82 0.15
CA ASN A 313 4.19 -12.17 0.28
C ASN A 313 5.67 -12.19 0.72
N GLN A 314 6.45 -11.17 0.39
CA GLN A 314 7.82 -11.00 0.86
C GLN A 314 7.89 -10.47 2.30
N PHE A 315 6.93 -9.64 2.70
CA PHE A 315 6.85 -9.04 4.03
C PHE A 315 6.34 -10.01 5.10
N LEU A 316 5.36 -10.86 4.76
CA LEU A 316 4.73 -11.76 5.73
C LEU A 316 5.73 -12.67 6.49
N PRO A 317 6.74 -13.30 5.84
CA PRO A 317 7.76 -14.07 6.56
C PRO A 317 8.60 -13.23 7.53
N GLU A 318 8.82 -11.95 7.23
CA GLU A 318 9.62 -11.05 8.07
C GLU A 318 8.90 -10.66 9.38
N LEU A 319 7.57 -10.87 9.46
CA LEU A 319 6.81 -10.66 10.70
C LEU A 319 7.27 -11.56 11.85
N ASN A 320 7.89 -12.71 11.54
CA ASN A 320 8.35 -13.70 12.50
C ASN A 320 9.88 -13.86 12.55
N ARG A 321 10.63 -13.07 11.76
CA ARG A 321 12.09 -13.18 11.68
C ARG A 321 12.74 -12.35 12.78
N ILE A 322 13.39 -13.02 13.74
CA ILE A 322 14.01 -12.37 14.89
C ILE A 322 15.32 -13.04 15.24
N ASP A 323 16.36 -12.22 15.35
CA ASP A 323 17.64 -12.65 15.88
C ASP A 323 17.58 -12.61 17.42
N ASN A 324 17.67 -13.77 18.07
CA ASN A 324 17.68 -13.94 19.53
C ASN A 324 16.43 -13.41 20.27
N PRO A 325 15.25 -14.06 20.10
CA PRO A 325 13.96 -13.55 20.58
C PRO A 325 13.81 -13.56 22.10
N GLU A 326 13.45 -12.45 22.75
CA GLU A 326 13.18 -12.35 24.21
C GLU A 326 12.05 -13.29 24.70
N CYS A 327 11.06 -13.54 23.84
CA CYS A 327 9.92 -14.40 24.12
C CYS A 327 9.69 -15.37 22.96
N LEU A 328 9.37 -16.64 23.28
CA LEU A 328 8.96 -17.64 22.31
C LEU A 328 7.48 -17.96 22.47
N ILE A 329 6.75 -18.06 21.36
CA ILE A 329 5.42 -18.65 21.28
C ILE A 329 5.60 -20.02 20.64
N LEU A 330 5.64 -21.07 21.45
CA LEU A 330 5.79 -22.44 20.98
C LEU A 330 4.44 -22.93 20.46
N VAL A 331 4.41 -23.34 19.20
CA VAL A 331 3.22 -23.84 18.51
C VAL A 331 3.50 -25.21 17.88
N GLU A 332 2.43 -25.96 17.59
CA GLU A 332 2.55 -27.32 17.08
C GLU A 332 2.94 -27.39 15.61
N GLY A 333 2.39 -26.51 14.77
CA GLY A 333 2.49 -26.61 13.32
C GLY A 333 2.86 -25.32 12.61
N GLU A 334 2.85 -25.41 11.27
CA GLU A 334 3.16 -24.30 10.37
C GLU A 334 1.97 -23.35 10.17
N SER A 335 0.74 -23.85 10.37
CA SER A 335 -0.50 -23.06 10.38
C SER A 335 -0.41 -21.92 11.40
N GLU A 336 -0.04 -22.23 12.64
CA GLU A 336 0.04 -21.26 13.73
C GLU A 336 1.24 -20.32 13.54
N GLU A 337 2.38 -20.86 13.08
CA GLU A 337 3.61 -20.11 12.80
C GLU A 337 3.39 -18.99 11.79
N ILE A 338 2.51 -19.20 10.81
CA ILE A 338 2.15 -18.21 9.80
C ILE A 338 0.99 -17.32 10.27
N ALA A 339 -0.05 -17.91 10.88
CA ALA A 339 -1.26 -17.18 11.24
C ALA A 339 -1.04 -16.17 12.37
N ILE A 340 -0.39 -16.58 13.48
CA ILE A 340 -0.27 -15.74 14.68
C ILE A 340 0.45 -14.41 14.38
N PRO A 341 1.59 -14.36 13.66
CA PRO A 341 2.24 -13.10 13.32
C PRO A 341 1.36 -12.19 12.46
N ILE A 342 0.57 -12.75 11.53
CA ILE A 342 -0.36 -11.98 10.69
C ILE A 342 -1.46 -11.36 11.54
N LEU A 343 -2.10 -12.15 12.40
CA LEU A 343 -3.17 -11.71 13.28
C LEU A 343 -2.67 -10.63 14.26
N ALA A 344 -1.48 -10.81 14.82
CA ALA A 344 -0.82 -9.83 15.68
C ALA A 344 -0.55 -8.51 14.94
N PHE A 345 0.00 -8.59 13.73
CA PHE A 345 0.25 -7.42 12.88
C PHE A 345 -1.04 -6.64 12.61
N ARG A 346 -2.14 -7.33 12.31
CA ARG A 346 -3.46 -6.70 12.07
C ARG A 346 -4.05 -6.04 13.31
N LYS A 347 -3.67 -6.49 14.52
CA LYS A 347 -3.92 -5.80 15.81
C LYS A 347 -2.93 -4.66 16.11
N HIS A 348 -2.12 -4.24 15.14
CA HIS A 348 -1.01 -3.30 15.30
C HIS A 348 0.02 -3.72 16.36
N PHE A 349 0.15 -5.03 16.60
CA PHE A 349 1.09 -5.62 17.54
C PHE A 349 2.18 -6.40 16.79
N ILE A 350 3.26 -5.70 16.43
CA ILE A 350 4.34 -6.29 15.63
C ILE A 350 5.25 -7.13 16.54
N LEU A 351 5.11 -8.46 16.48
CA LEU A 351 5.85 -9.42 17.30
C LEU A 351 7.38 -9.26 17.16
N SER A 352 7.86 -9.13 15.92
CA SER A 352 9.30 -9.00 15.64
C SER A 352 9.95 -7.77 16.26
N GLN A 353 9.26 -6.63 16.28
CA GLN A 353 9.74 -5.40 16.91
C GLN A 353 9.80 -5.49 18.45
N ARG A 354 9.11 -6.47 19.05
CA ARG A 354 9.12 -6.73 20.49
C ARG A 354 10.00 -7.93 20.87
N GLY A 355 10.76 -8.49 19.93
CA GLY A 355 11.59 -9.66 20.17
C GLY A 355 10.79 -10.93 20.47
N ILE A 356 9.57 -11.06 19.94
CA ILE A 356 8.68 -12.22 20.16
C ILE A 356 8.64 -13.10 18.93
N GLN A 357 9.17 -14.32 18.99
CA GLN A 357 9.15 -15.25 17.86
C GLN A 357 8.11 -16.35 18.07
N VAL A 358 7.30 -16.63 17.05
CA VAL A 358 6.49 -17.84 16.97
C VAL A 358 7.37 -18.97 16.45
N TYR A 359 7.47 -20.05 17.20
CA TYR A 359 8.37 -21.16 16.93
C TYR A 359 7.58 -22.46 16.73
N ASN A 360 7.67 -22.99 15.52
CA ASN A 360 7.02 -24.23 15.12
C ASN A 360 7.79 -25.46 15.60
N SER A 361 7.20 -26.15 16.56
CA SER A 361 7.79 -27.35 17.17
C SER A 361 7.52 -28.63 16.36
N LYS A 362 6.74 -28.55 15.27
CA LYS A 362 6.35 -29.64 14.35
C LYS A 362 5.37 -30.70 14.89
N SER A 363 5.24 -30.86 16.20
CA SER A 363 4.19 -31.66 16.85
C SER A 363 4.04 -31.30 18.32
N LYS A 364 2.92 -31.70 18.95
CA LYS A 364 2.72 -31.58 20.42
C LYS A 364 3.81 -32.23 21.27
N GLU A 365 4.31 -33.41 20.90
CA GLU A 365 5.36 -34.10 21.66
C GLU A 365 6.68 -33.33 21.57
N LYS A 366 7.00 -32.81 20.38
CA LYS A 366 8.18 -31.97 20.19
C LYS A 366 8.05 -30.63 20.87
N LEU A 367 6.86 -30.02 20.88
CA LEU A 367 6.60 -28.78 21.63
C LEU A 367 6.93 -28.97 23.12
N ALA A 368 6.47 -30.06 23.72
CA ALA A 368 6.80 -30.37 25.10
C ALA A 368 8.32 -30.59 25.32
N ALA A 369 8.99 -31.25 24.36
CA ALA A 369 10.45 -31.46 24.42
C ALA A 369 11.24 -30.14 24.24
N ASP A 370 10.82 -29.29 23.32
CA ASP A 370 11.43 -27.99 23.03
C ASP A 370 11.22 -27.02 24.20
N PHE A 371 10.04 -27.02 24.82
CA PHE A 371 9.80 -26.26 26.06
C PHE A 371 10.80 -26.62 27.17
N LEU A 372 11.02 -27.92 27.42
CA LEU A 372 11.98 -28.37 28.42
C LEU A 372 13.43 -28.02 28.03
N THR A 373 13.77 -28.18 26.76
CA THR A 373 15.11 -27.91 26.22
C THR A 373 15.44 -26.42 26.29
N PHE A 374 14.55 -25.55 25.84
CA PHE A 374 14.73 -24.10 25.87
C PHE A 374 14.72 -23.55 27.28
N ARG A 375 13.87 -24.08 28.16
CA ARG A 375 13.92 -23.78 29.60
C ARG A 375 15.31 -24.05 30.19
N ALA A 376 15.93 -25.17 29.84
CA ALA A 376 17.23 -25.55 30.38
C ALA A 376 18.37 -24.71 29.79
N LYS A 377 18.35 -24.48 28.46
CA LYS A 377 19.40 -23.73 27.75
C LYS A 377 19.30 -22.22 27.95
N TYR A 378 18.09 -21.68 28.07
CA TYR A 378 17.82 -20.25 28.10
C TYR A 378 16.93 -19.89 29.31
N PRO A 379 17.48 -19.88 30.53
CA PRO A 379 16.68 -19.75 31.77
C PRO A 379 15.96 -18.40 31.93
N ASN A 380 16.34 -17.38 31.15
CA ASN A 380 15.70 -16.07 31.16
C ASN A 380 14.69 -15.87 30.02
N ARG A 381 14.58 -16.83 29.10
CA ARG A 381 13.65 -16.79 27.97
C ARG A 381 12.23 -16.93 28.49
N LYS A 382 11.34 -16.04 28.06
CA LYS A 382 9.90 -16.19 28.32
C LYS A 382 9.29 -17.08 27.26
N MET A 383 8.30 -17.89 27.63
CA MET A 383 7.68 -18.85 26.71
C MET A 383 6.16 -18.92 26.90
N ILE A 384 5.44 -18.93 25.79
CA ILE A 384 4.00 -19.16 25.70
C ILE A 384 3.83 -20.46 24.92
N CYS A 385 3.13 -21.44 25.46
CA CYS A 385 2.80 -22.67 24.75
C CYS A 385 1.35 -22.62 24.26
N LEU A 386 1.13 -22.87 22.96
CA LEU A 386 -0.20 -23.12 22.40
C LEU A 386 -0.31 -24.62 22.08
N LEU A 387 -1.36 -25.25 22.57
CA LEU A 387 -1.63 -26.68 22.37
C LEU A 387 -3.08 -26.92 21.95
N ASP A 388 -3.26 -27.88 21.04
CA ASP A 388 -4.55 -28.33 20.54
C ASP A 388 -5.26 -29.27 21.55
N SER A 389 -6.57 -29.47 21.35
CA SER A 389 -7.41 -30.23 22.29
C SER A 389 -6.98 -31.69 22.49
N ASP A 390 -6.20 -32.24 21.56
CA ASP A 390 -5.71 -33.62 21.57
C ASP A 390 -4.37 -33.80 22.32
N ALA A 391 -3.79 -32.72 22.84
CA ALA A 391 -2.49 -32.67 23.54
C ALA A 391 -2.63 -32.64 25.07
N LYS A 392 -3.65 -33.32 25.62
CA LYS A 392 -4.00 -33.27 27.06
C LYS A 392 -2.85 -33.71 27.97
N LYS A 393 -2.07 -34.71 27.55
CA LYS A 393 -0.94 -35.24 28.33
C LYS A 393 0.21 -34.23 28.38
N GLU A 394 0.53 -33.63 27.24
CA GLU A 394 1.56 -32.62 27.07
C GLU A 394 1.21 -31.35 27.86
N ARG A 395 -0.05 -30.92 27.77
CA ARG A 395 -0.65 -29.84 28.57
C ARG A 395 -0.43 -30.06 30.05
N ASP A 396 -0.85 -31.21 30.59
CA ASP A 396 -0.75 -31.50 32.03
C ASP A 396 0.71 -31.51 32.53
N ASN A 397 1.66 -31.92 31.68
CA ASN A 397 3.08 -31.92 32.01
C ASN A 397 3.67 -30.49 32.05
N ILE A 398 3.32 -29.66 31.07
CA ILE A 398 3.78 -28.27 30.98
C ILE A 398 3.15 -27.43 32.10
N GLU A 399 1.85 -27.60 32.37
CA GLU A 399 1.09 -26.81 33.34
C GLU A 399 1.64 -26.95 34.76
N ARG A 400 2.13 -28.13 35.14
CA ARG A 400 2.82 -28.37 36.43
C ARG A 400 4.02 -27.45 36.63
N ILE A 401 4.72 -27.11 35.56
CA ILE A 401 5.90 -26.23 35.59
C ILE A 401 5.47 -24.77 35.52
N VAL A 402 4.49 -24.46 34.67
CA VAL A 402 3.94 -23.11 34.45
C VAL A 402 3.35 -22.55 35.74
N LYS A 403 2.63 -23.37 36.53
CA LYS A 403 1.95 -22.96 37.77
C LYS A 403 2.86 -22.21 38.73
N ASP A 404 4.10 -22.68 38.91
CA ASP A 404 5.08 -22.07 39.82
C ASP A 404 5.97 -21.02 39.14
N ASN A 405 5.90 -20.89 37.81
CA ASN A 405 6.77 -20.04 36.99
C ASN A 405 5.99 -19.07 36.12
N LYS A 406 4.83 -18.62 36.57
CA LYS A 406 3.95 -17.72 35.82
C LYS A 406 4.65 -16.42 35.36
N HIS A 407 5.67 -15.93 36.03
CA HIS A 407 6.39 -14.74 35.57
C HIS A 407 7.22 -14.98 34.29
N LYS A 408 7.47 -16.24 33.89
CA LYS A 408 8.25 -16.64 32.71
C LYS A 408 7.49 -17.48 31.70
N TYR A 409 6.60 -18.34 32.15
CA TYR A 409 5.91 -19.31 31.31
C TYR A 409 4.40 -19.16 31.41
N ARG A 410 3.73 -19.34 30.28
CA ARG A 410 2.27 -19.33 30.13
C ARG A 410 1.87 -20.43 29.14
N MET A 411 0.63 -20.86 29.25
CA MET A 411 0.05 -21.85 28.36
C MET A 411 -1.36 -21.39 27.98
N VAL A 412 -1.68 -21.54 26.70
CA VAL A 412 -3.01 -21.38 26.12
C VAL A 412 -3.37 -22.75 25.51
N PHE A 413 -4.57 -23.22 25.78
CA PHE A 413 -5.03 -24.55 25.36
C PHE A 413 -6.35 -24.41 24.62
N ILE A 414 -6.42 -24.97 23.41
CA ILE A 414 -7.65 -25.00 22.63
C ILE A 414 -8.53 -26.12 23.20
N GLU A 415 -9.65 -25.75 23.81
CA GLU A 415 -10.51 -26.72 24.52
C GLU A 415 -11.25 -27.67 23.56
N GLN A 416 -11.56 -27.21 22.34
CA GLN A 416 -12.31 -27.97 21.35
C GLN A 416 -11.68 -27.83 19.96
N GLY A 417 -11.37 -28.97 19.34
CA GLY A 417 -10.84 -29.01 17.97
C GLY A 417 -9.35 -28.67 17.88
N THR A 418 -8.98 -28.09 16.76
CA THR A 418 -7.64 -27.70 16.33
C THR A 418 -7.58 -26.21 16.06
N PHE A 419 -6.39 -25.67 15.76
CA PHE A 419 -6.23 -24.26 15.44
C PHE A 419 -7.20 -23.75 14.37
N GLU A 420 -7.50 -24.54 13.34
CA GLU A 420 -8.42 -24.13 12.28
C GLU A 420 -9.88 -23.99 12.74
N ASP A 421 -10.27 -24.68 13.82
CA ASP A 421 -11.60 -24.59 14.42
C ASP A 421 -11.83 -23.27 15.19
N LEU A 422 -10.77 -22.50 15.45
CA LEU A 422 -10.87 -21.22 16.14
C LEU A 422 -11.59 -20.15 15.30
N PHE A 423 -11.57 -20.28 13.98
CA PHE A 423 -12.15 -19.29 13.07
C PHE A 423 -13.63 -19.58 12.82
N GLU A 424 -14.45 -18.52 12.75
CA GLU A 424 -15.87 -18.70 12.48
C GLU A 424 -16.13 -19.33 11.11
N LEU A 425 -17.08 -20.26 11.08
CA LEU A 425 -17.38 -21.08 9.90
C LEU A 425 -17.70 -20.25 8.63
N PRO A 426 -18.42 -19.11 8.69
CA PRO A 426 -18.65 -18.29 7.49
C PRO A 426 -17.35 -17.80 6.84
N TYR A 427 -16.39 -17.31 7.62
CA TYR A 427 -15.08 -16.90 7.10
C TYR A 427 -14.29 -18.09 6.56
N ALA A 428 -14.36 -19.24 7.23
CA ALA A 428 -13.70 -20.46 6.79
C ALA A 428 -14.24 -20.95 5.43
N VAL A 429 -15.57 -20.96 5.23
CA VAL A 429 -16.20 -21.34 3.97
C VAL A 429 -15.82 -20.38 2.84
N GLN A 430 -15.87 -19.07 3.09
CA GLN A 430 -15.46 -18.08 2.10
C GLN A 430 -13.98 -18.23 1.71
N THR A 431 -13.12 -18.55 2.69
CA THR A 431 -11.68 -18.79 2.46
C THR A 431 -11.47 -20.05 1.61
N LEU A 432 -12.19 -21.14 1.89
CA LEU A 432 -12.09 -22.38 1.13
C LEU A 432 -12.54 -22.20 -0.34
N ASN A 433 -13.64 -21.48 -0.58
CA ASN A 433 -14.10 -21.24 -1.96
C ASN A 433 -13.13 -20.39 -2.78
N GLU A 434 -12.35 -19.50 -2.14
CA GLU A 434 -11.32 -18.74 -2.86
C GLU A 434 -10.04 -19.52 -3.11
N LEU A 435 -9.60 -20.32 -2.14
CA LEU A 435 -8.43 -21.18 -2.33
C LEU A 435 -8.67 -22.25 -3.40
N TYR A 436 -9.92 -22.66 -3.55
CA TYR A 436 -10.34 -23.69 -4.49
C TYR A 436 -11.50 -23.15 -5.35
N PRO A 437 -11.21 -22.24 -6.29
CA PRO A 437 -12.23 -21.60 -7.12
C PRO A 437 -12.91 -22.58 -8.07
N ASP A 438 -12.20 -23.64 -8.48
CA ASP A 438 -12.72 -24.69 -9.35
C ASP A 438 -13.59 -25.69 -8.57
N GLY A 439 -14.66 -26.17 -9.20
CA GLY A 439 -15.59 -27.15 -8.63
C GLY A 439 -16.84 -26.53 -7.99
N GLU A 440 -17.64 -27.35 -7.30
CA GLU A 440 -18.90 -26.89 -6.70
C GLU A 440 -18.65 -25.95 -5.52
N GLU A 441 -19.49 -24.92 -5.36
CA GLU A 441 -19.43 -24.01 -4.22
C GLU A 441 -19.67 -24.75 -2.89
N ILE A 442 -18.81 -24.47 -1.91
CA ILE A 442 -18.96 -24.96 -0.53
C ILE A 442 -19.89 -24.01 0.21
N LEU A 443 -20.89 -24.55 0.87
CA LEU A 443 -21.86 -23.81 1.67
C LEU A 443 -21.66 -24.14 3.16
N VAL A 444 -22.06 -23.22 4.05
CA VAL A 444 -22.05 -23.46 5.51
C VAL A 444 -22.84 -24.71 5.88
N SER A 445 -23.94 -24.97 5.19
CA SER A 445 -24.79 -26.16 5.38
C SER A 445 -24.12 -27.48 5.00
N ASP A 446 -22.99 -27.44 4.27
CA ASP A 446 -22.23 -28.66 3.96
C ASP A 446 -21.48 -29.19 5.19
N PHE A 447 -21.30 -28.37 6.24
CA PHE A 447 -20.60 -28.76 7.45
C PHE A 447 -21.52 -29.46 8.45
N ASP A 448 -21.09 -30.64 8.89
CA ASP A 448 -21.73 -31.40 9.97
C ASP A 448 -21.24 -30.85 11.31
N THR A 449 -22.13 -30.24 12.08
CA THR A 449 -21.85 -29.62 13.39
C THR A 449 -21.40 -30.61 14.46
N THR A 450 -21.54 -31.92 14.21
CA THR A 450 -21.09 -32.97 15.13
C THR A 450 -19.63 -33.38 14.93
N LYS A 451 -18.96 -32.85 13.89
CA LYS A 451 -17.58 -33.18 13.53
C LYS A 451 -16.70 -31.94 13.56
N ASP A 452 -15.40 -32.15 13.81
CA ASP A 452 -14.40 -31.11 13.72
C ASP A 452 -14.25 -30.56 12.28
N PHE A 453 -13.69 -29.36 12.18
CA PHE A 453 -13.49 -28.66 10.91
C PHE A 453 -12.67 -29.49 9.93
N LEU A 454 -11.55 -30.09 10.35
CA LEU A 454 -10.66 -30.84 9.47
C LEU A 454 -11.32 -32.08 8.88
N SER A 455 -12.12 -32.79 9.68
CA SER A 455 -12.90 -33.94 9.24
C SER A 455 -13.96 -33.54 8.21
N ASN A 456 -14.64 -32.42 8.42
CA ASN A 456 -15.59 -31.86 7.46
C ASN A 456 -14.89 -31.45 6.16
N VAL A 457 -13.81 -30.67 6.25
CA VAL A 457 -13.06 -30.16 5.10
C VAL A 457 -12.52 -31.29 4.26
N LYS A 458 -11.88 -32.33 4.84
CA LYS A 458 -11.39 -33.47 4.06
C LYS A 458 -12.49 -34.13 3.23
N ARG A 459 -13.69 -34.29 3.79
CA ARG A 459 -14.85 -34.84 3.08
C ARG A 459 -15.33 -33.90 1.97
N ILE A 460 -15.53 -32.62 2.29
CA ILE A 460 -16.05 -31.62 1.35
C ILE A 460 -15.08 -31.41 0.19
N MET A 461 -13.78 -31.29 0.49
CA MET A 461 -12.72 -31.12 -0.51
C MET A 461 -12.67 -32.30 -1.49
N PHE A 462 -12.85 -33.52 -1.00
CA PHE A 462 -12.95 -34.71 -1.85
C PHE A 462 -14.22 -34.71 -2.72
N GLN A 463 -15.37 -34.33 -2.14
CA GLN A 463 -16.67 -34.41 -2.81
C GLN A 463 -16.90 -33.28 -3.83
N LYS A 464 -16.59 -32.04 -3.46
CA LYS A 464 -16.97 -30.83 -4.23
C LYS A 464 -15.84 -30.22 -5.05
N LYS A 465 -14.62 -30.24 -4.52
CA LYS A 465 -13.46 -29.56 -5.10
C LYS A 465 -12.47 -30.51 -5.78
N GLN A 466 -12.56 -31.81 -5.49
CA GLN A 466 -11.62 -32.84 -5.96
C GLN A 466 -10.13 -32.49 -5.69
N ALA A 467 -9.87 -31.82 -4.58
CA ALA A 467 -8.55 -31.29 -4.22
C ALA A 467 -8.13 -31.72 -2.81
N THR A 468 -6.84 -31.57 -2.51
CA THR A 468 -6.29 -31.81 -1.16
C THR A 468 -6.27 -30.51 -0.36
N PHE A 469 -6.67 -30.57 0.90
CA PHE A 469 -6.68 -29.41 1.79
C PHE A 469 -5.25 -28.98 2.16
N ASP A 470 -4.92 -27.73 1.85
CA ASP A 470 -3.68 -27.06 2.22
C ASP A 470 -3.94 -26.19 3.46
N LYS A 471 -3.59 -26.76 4.62
CA LYS A 471 -3.72 -26.09 5.92
C LYS A 471 -2.96 -24.77 5.99
N VAL A 472 -1.79 -24.70 5.37
CA VAL A 472 -0.91 -23.53 5.45
C VAL A 472 -1.48 -22.39 4.61
N ALA A 473 -1.90 -22.68 3.38
CA ALA A 473 -2.57 -21.71 2.52
C ALA A 473 -3.88 -21.21 3.17
N PHE A 474 -4.64 -22.11 3.79
CA PHE A 474 -5.84 -21.77 4.56
C PHE A 474 -5.54 -20.84 5.74
N ALA A 475 -4.61 -21.21 6.62
CA ALA A 475 -4.24 -20.42 7.80
C ALA A 475 -3.75 -19.02 7.41
N LYS A 476 -2.97 -18.91 6.32
CA LYS A 476 -2.52 -17.63 5.79
C LYS A 476 -3.68 -16.76 5.30
N LEU A 477 -4.56 -17.31 4.47
CA LEU A 477 -5.62 -16.54 3.83
C LEU A 477 -6.70 -16.12 4.84
N ILE A 478 -7.11 -17.02 5.74
CA ILE A 478 -8.11 -16.69 6.76
C ILE A 478 -7.61 -15.62 7.73
N SER A 479 -6.31 -15.64 8.06
CA SER A 479 -5.69 -14.64 8.95
C SER A 479 -5.65 -13.24 8.34
N LEU A 480 -5.63 -13.13 7.01
CA LEU A 480 -5.73 -11.84 6.32
C LEU A 480 -7.17 -11.30 6.24
N ARG A 481 -8.18 -12.16 6.43
CA ARG A 481 -9.59 -11.85 6.22
C ARG A 481 -10.39 -11.61 7.48
N VAL A 482 -10.18 -12.43 8.52
CA VAL A 482 -11.00 -12.40 9.74
C VAL A 482 -11.09 -10.99 10.28
N ASP A 483 -12.25 -10.57 10.80
CA ASP A 483 -12.35 -9.24 11.40
C ASP A 483 -11.38 -9.12 12.59
N VAL A 484 -10.60 -8.04 12.62
CA VAL A 484 -9.62 -7.78 13.69
C VAL A 484 -10.35 -7.65 15.03
N ASP A 485 -11.59 -7.17 15.07
CA ASP A 485 -12.34 -7.07 16.32
C ASP A 485 -12.98 -8.40 16.76
N GLN A 486 -12.96 -9.41 15.89
CA GLN A 486 -13.53 -10.74 16.14
C GLN A 486 -12.45 -11.83 16.16
N LEU A 487 -11.21 -11.48 16.55
CA LEU A 487 -10.17 -12.50 16.69
C LEU A 487 -10.57 -13.56 17.74
N PRO A 488 -10.20 -14.84 17.52
CA PRO A 488 -10.48 -15.90 18.48
C PRO A 488 -9.89 -15.60 19.87
N THR A 489 -10.57 -16.06 20.91
CA THR A 489 -10.23 -15.77 22.31
C THR A 489 -8.81 -16.20 22.64
N GLU A 490 -8.41 -17.38 22.16
CA GLU A 490 -7.09 -17.99 22.35
C GLU A 490 -5.99 -17.12 21.72
N ILE A 491 -6.23 -16.55 20.55
CA ILE A 491 -5.31 -15.62 19.89
C ILE A 491 -5.15 -14.36 20.73
N ASN A 492 -6.26 -13.75 21.17
CA ASN A 492 -6.21 -12.56 22.02
C ASN A 492 -5.45 -12.85 23.32
N GLN A 493 -5.67 -14.01 23.95
CA GLN A 493 -4.92 -14.42 25.14
C GLN A 493 -3.41 -14.52 24.88
N ILE A 494 -2.99 -15.12 23.76
CA ILE A 494 -1.57 -15.20 23.38
C ILE A 494 -0.98 -13.79 23.26
N LEU A 495 -1.68 -12.87 22.58
CA LEU A 495 -1.20 -11.50 22.37
C LEU A 495 -1.12 -10.70 23.68
N ASP A 496 -2.11 -10.84 24.56
CA ASP A 496 -2.12 -10.20 25.88
C ASP A 496 -0.94 -10.69 26.74
N ILE A 497 -0.71 -12.01 26.75
CA ILE A 497 0.42 -12.60 27.45
C ILE A 497 1.75 -12.12 26.86
N ALA A 498 1.85 -12.09 25.53
CA ALA A 498 3.04 -11.65 24.81
C ALA A 498 3.34 -10.18 25.12
N GLN A 499 2.31 -9.34 25.20
CA GLN A 499 2.42 -7.95 25.61
C GLN A 499 2.90 -7.84 27.06
N ASP A 500 2.33 -8.60 27.99
CA ASP A 500 2.75 -8.60 29.40
C ASP A 500 4.21 -9.06 29.56
N PHE A 501 4.65 -10.02 28.75
CA PHE A 501 6.02 -10.50 28.74
C PHE A 501 7.02 -9.49 28.15
N THR A 502 6.58 -8.57 27.32
CA THR A 502 7.47 -7.60 26.63
C THR A 502 7.25 -6.15 27.03
N ARG A 503 6.33 -5.87 27.95
CA ARG A 503 6.19 -4.53 28.56
C ARG A 503 7.52 -4.14 29.19
N ALA A 504 8.10 -3.05 28.72
CA ALA A 504 9.25 -2.42 29.35
C ALA A 504 8.87 -2.12 30.80
N THR A 505 9.63 -2.67 31.75
CA THR A 505 9.50 -2.34 33.16
C THR A 505 9.76 -0.84 33.28
N THR A 506 8.73 -0.04 33.56
CA THR A 506 8.84 1.36 33.94
C THR A 506 9.52 1.47 35.31
N TYR A 507 10.83 1.18 35.36
CA TYR A 507 11.69 1.51 36.48
C TYR A 507 12.39 2.83 36.18
N PHE A 508 11.64 3.94 36.22
CA PHE A 508 12.21 5.15 36.78
C PHE A 508 12.30 4.93 38.30
N LYS A 509 13.40 4.33 38.74
CA LYS A 509 13.85 4.54 40.12
C LYS A 509 14.26 6.00 40.21
N ASN A 510 13.47 6.80 40.92
CA ASN A 510 13.96 8.03 41.53
C ASN A 510 15.31 7.71 42.21
N ARG A 511 16.38 8.24 41.65
CA ARG A 511 17.63 8.50 42.34
C ARG A 511 18.09 9.89 41.98
#